data_AF-A0A3A5VJX2-F1
#
_entry.id   AF-A0A3A5VJX2-F1
#
_cell.length_a   1.000
_cell.length_b   1.000
_cell.length_c   1.000
_cell.angle_alpha   90.00
_cell.angle_beta   90.00
_cell.angle_gamma   90.00
#
_symmetry.space_group_name_H-M   'P 1'
#
loop_
_entity.id
_entity.type
_entity.pdbx_description
1 polymer ?
#
loop_
_entity_poly.entity_id
_entity_poly.type
_entity_poly.pdbx_seq_one_letter_code
_entity_poly.pdbx_strand_id
1 'polypeptide(L)'
;MNLETAASLGEALGGLAIMATLLFGLRQVMEVNRNRRYEISQTIAQSLENPLVQRGFATFGGVVTADTGLEELMGLSREQKDATNAVIVLMANHAVMTYHRNLSFDIVYSFYKPYLSLIGPSMRRMMFLAEQGYIMHEKSSVTEEDGMGTFHWVIWLLDRLEDHDKPDEFKPHLNKKDWLP
;
A
#
# COMPACT_ATOMS: atom_id res chain seq x y z
N MET A 1 46.44 33.46 30.65
CA MET A 1 45.93 32.30 29.89
C MET A 1 46.85 32.11 28.69
N ASN A 2 47.50 30.95 28.53
CA ASN A 2 48.44 30.70 27.44
C ASN A 2 47.70 30.39 26.12
N LEU A 3 48.28 30.80 24.99
CA LEU A 3 47.73 30.60 23.64
C LEU A 3 47.43 29.13 23.33
N GLU A 4 48.28 28.22 23.81
CA GLU A 4 48.14 26.78 23.63
C GLU A 4 46.91 26.22 24.37
N THR A 5 46.63 26.71 25.59
CA THR A 5 45.42 26.37 26.35
C THR A 5 44.17 26.90 25.66
N ALA A 6 44.24 28.09 25.05
CA ALA A 6 43.12 28.66 24.30
C ALA A 6 42.84 27.88 23.00
N ALA A 7 43.88 27.42 22.31
CA ALA A 7 43.77 26.63 21.08
C ALA A 7 43.17 25.24 21.35
N SER A 8 43.68 24.54 22.38
CA SER A 8 43.12 23.24 22.80
C SER A 8 41.67 23.35 23.25
N LEU A 9 41.31 24.42 23.97
CA LEU A 9 39.93 24.69 24.35
C LEU A 9 39.05 24.98 23.12
N GLY A 10 39.55 25.74 22.15
CA GLY A 10 38.85 26.02 20.89
C GLY A 10 38.61 24.77 20.05
N GLU A 11 39.59 23.87 19.96
CA GLU A 11 39.46 22.58 19.27
C GLU A 11 38.44 21.67 19.98
N ALA A 12 38.51 21.57 21.30
CA ALA A 12 37.55 20.80 22.09
C ALA A 12 36.12 21.33 21.93
N LEU A 13 35.93 22.66 21.98
CA LEU A 13 34.63 23.30 21.76
C LEU A 13 34.15 23.12 20.31
N GLY A 14 35.04 23.18 19.32
CA GLY A 14 34.73 22.91 17.92
C GLY A 14 34.29 21.47 17.69
N GLY A 15 34.97 20.50 18.30
CA GLY A 15 34.57 19.09 18.29
C GLY A 15 33.20 18.87 18.93
N LEU A 16 32.93 19.51 20.07
CA LEU A 16 31.63 19.46 20.74
C LEU A 16 30.52 20.08 19.87
N ALA A 17 30.80 21.17 19.16
CA ALA A 17 29.83 21.80 18.26
C ALA A 17 29.46 20.86 17.09
N ILE A 18 30.44 20.20 16.46
CA ILE A 18 30.20 19.22 15.39
C ILE A 18 29.35 18.06 15.91
N MET A 19 29.68 17.51 17.08
CA MET A 19 28.91 16.43 17.71
C MET A 19 27.46 16.84 17.98
N ALA A 20 27.24 18.06 18.48
CA ALA A 20 25.90 18.58 18.69
C ALA A 20 25.14 18.68 17.36
N THR A 21 25.74 19.24 16.31
CA THR A 21 25.12 19.35 14.98
C THR A 21 24.75 17.98 14.40
N LEU A 22 25.61 16.97 14.54
CA LEU A 22 25.31 15.61 14.09
C LEU A 22 24.11 15.01 14.83
N LEU A 23 24.04 15.19 16.16
CA LEU A 23 22.89 14.74 16.96
C LEU A 23 21.59 15.44 16.54
N PHE A 24 21.63 16.75 16.26
CA PHE A 24 20.49 17.48 15.73
C PHE A 24 20.09 16.98 14.34
N GLY A 25 21.05 16.74 13.45
CA GLY A 25 20.80 16.18 12.13
C GLY A 25 20.13 14.81 12.19
N LEU A 26 20.60 13.93 13.08
CA LEU A 26 19.98 12.62 13.32
C LEU A 26 18.54 12.76 13.83
N ARG A 27 18.30 13.64 14.82
CA ARG A 27 16.93 13.90 15.31
C ARG A 27 16.02 14.42 14.21
N GLN A 28 16.50 15.33 13.39
CA GLN A 28 15.73 15.90 12.28
C GLN A 28 15.37 14.84 11.24
N VAL A 29 16.31 13.96 10.86
CA VAL A 29 16.04 12.85 9.94
C VAL A 29 15.00 11.89 10.52
N MET A 30 15.11 11.55 11.81
CA MET A 30 14.12 10.70 12.49
C MET A 30 12.73 11.33 12.49
N GLU A 31 12.62 12.63 12.76
CA GLU A 31 11.35 13.36 12.79
C GLU A 31 10.73 13.45 11.39
N VAL A 32 11.51 13.78 10.37
CA VAL A 32 11.05 13.81 8.98
C VAL A 32 10.54 12.44 8.54
N ASN A 33 11.25 11.35 8.89
CA ASN A 33 10.81 10.00 8.58
C ASN A 33 9.49 9.64 9.29
N ARG A 34 9.31 10.06 10.54
CA ARG A 34 8.06 9.85 11.28
C ARG A 34 6.89 10.62 10.66
N ASN A 35 7.10 11.89 10.31
CA ASN A 35 6.07 12.72 9.68
C ASN A 35 5.67 12.16 8.32
N ARG A 36 6.65 11.72 7.51
CA ARG A 36 6.38 11.06 6.23
C ARG A 36 5.56 9.78 6.40
N ARG A 37 5.88 8.94 7.39
CA ARG A 37 5.08 7.73 7.69
C ARG A 37 3.64 8.08 8.09
N TYR A 38 3.46 9.14 8.86
CA TYR A 38 2.13 9.62 9.26
C TYR A 38 1.31 10.08 8.04
N GLU A 39 1.89 10.92 7.17
CA GLU A 39 1.24 11.40 5.94
C GLU A 39 0.85 10.26 4.99
N ILE A 40 1.74 9.27 4.84
CA ILE A 40 1.48 8.04 4.08
C ILE A 40 0.27 7.30 4.65
N SER A 41 0.24 7.06 5.96
CA SER A 41 -0.89 6.39 6.63
C SER A 41 -2.19 7.14 6.43
N GLN A 42 -2.18 8.47 6.55
CA GLN A 42 -3.37 9.29 6.38
C GLN A 42 -3.90 9.22 4.94
N THR A 43 -3.00 9.24 3.95
CA THR A 43 -3.38 9.14 2.53
C THR A 43 -3.99 7.78 2.20
N ILE A 44 -3.42 6.69 2.73
CA ILE A 44 -3.98 5.34 2.57
C ILE A 44 -5.35 5.23 3.27
N ALA A 45 -5.47 5.76 4.50
CA ALA A 45 -6.73 5.75 5.22
C ALA A 45 -7.84 6.50 4.46
N GLN A 46 -7.57 7.73 4.01
CA GLN A 46 -8.54 8.55 3.29
C GLN A 46 -8.98 7.92 1.96
N SER A 47 -8.05 7.26 1.26
CA SER A 47 -8.38 6.59 0.01
C SER A 47 -9.22 5.33 0.23
N LEU A 48 -9.00 4.61 1.33
CA LEU A 48 -9.85 3.48 1.73
C LEU A 48 -11.22 3.93 2.26
N GLU A 49 -11.33 5.09 2.89
CA GLU A 49 -12.59 5.67 3.37
C GLU A 49 -13.52 6.12 2.23
N ASN A 50 -13.04 6.19 0.99
CA ASN A 50 -13.84 6.58 -0.16
C ASN A 50 -15.07 5.64 -0.32
N PRO A 51 -16.31 6.18 -0.35
CA PRO A 51 -17.52 5.37 -0.46
C PRO A 51 -17.55 4.44 -1.69
N LEU A 52 -16.94 4.86 -2.80
CA LEU A 52 -16.86 4.06 -4.02
C LEU A 52 -15.94 2.85 -3.82
N VAL A 53 -14.82 3.04 -3.11
CA VAL A 53 -13.87 1.98 -2.75
C VAL A 53 -14.50 1.00 -1.77
N GLN A 54 -15.19 1.50 -0.73
CA GLN A 54 -15.92 0.65 0.22
C GLN A 54 -17.01 -0.19 -0.47
N ARG A 55 -17.74 0.40 -1.42
CA ARG A 55 -18.71 -0.33 -2.25
C ARG A 55 -18.04 -1.38 -3.14
N GLY A 56 -16.85 -1.08 -3.66
CA GLY A 56 -16.06 -2.03 -4.45
C GLY A 56 -15.64 -3.23 -3.61
N PHE A 57 -15.15 -3.01 -2.39
CA PHE A 57 -14.85 -4.10 -1.44
C PHE A 57 -16.07 -4.94 -1.13
N ALA A 58 -17.24 -4.32 -0.90
CA ALA A 58 -18.48 -5.06 -0.68
C ALA A 58 -18.88 -5.90 -1.91
N THR A 59 -18.66 -5.37 -3.12
CA THR A 59 -18.94 -6.09 -4.38
C THR A 59 -18.01 -7.30 -4.52
N PHE A 60 -16.71 -7.16 -4.24
CA PHE A 60 -15.76 -8.28 -4.24
C PHE A 60 -15.99 -9.29 -3.11
N GLY A 61 -16.56 -8.87 -1.99
CA GLY A 61 -16.81 -9.74 -0.83
C GLY A 61 -18.11 -10.53 -0.89
N GLY A 62 -19.03 -10.22 -1.82
CA GLY A 62 -20.36 -10.85 -1.81
C GLY A 62 -21.03 -11.04 -3.17
N VAL A 63 -20.61 -10.34 -4.23
CA VAL A 63 -21.22 -10.47 -5.57
C VAL A 63 -20.25 -11.16 -6.53
N VAL A 64 -19.01 -10.67 -6.61
CA VAL A 64 -17.95 -11.32 -7.38
C VAL A 64 -17.28 -12.33 -6.47
N THR A 65 -17.23 -13.59 -6.89
CA THR A 65 -16.57 -14.69 -6.20
C THR A 65 -15.44 -15.25 -7.06
N ALA A 66 -14.66 -16.18 -6.52
CA ALA A 66 -13.62 -16.88 -7.27
C ALA A 66 -14.17 -17.71 -8.45
N ASP A 67 -15.44 -18.10 -8.39
CA ASP A 67 -16.10 -18.95 -9.38
C ASP A 67 -16.88 -18.12 -10.42
N THR A 68 -16.98 -16.80 -10.25
CA THR A 68 -17.75 -15.93 -11.14
C THR A 68 -17.31 -16.09 -12.59
N GLY A 69 -18.29 -16.20 -13.48
CA GLY A 69 -18.09 -16.29 -14.93
C GLY A 69 -18.06 -14.95 -15.65
N LEU A 70 -17.68 -14.95 -16.93
CA LEU A 70 -17.64 -13.72 -17.74
C LEU A 70 -19.03 -13.07 -17.88
N GLU A 71 -20.07 -13.88 -18.08
CA GLU A 71 -21.46 -13.40 -18.22
C GLU A 71 -21.95 -12.68 -16.95
N GLU A 72 -21.64 -13.23 -15.78
CA GLU A 72 -21.98 -12.62 -14.49
C GLU A 72 -21.24 -11.29 -14.27
N LEU A 73 -19.96 -11.22 -14.64
CA LEU A 73 -19.19 -9.96 -14.62
C LEU A 73 -19.79 -8.91 -15.55
N MET A 74 -20.22 -9.32 -16.75
CA MET A 74 -20.89 -8.43 -17.69
C MET A 74 -22.27 -7.98 -17.17
N GLY A 75 -22.94 -8.82 -16.39
CA GLY A 75 -24.21 -8.55 -15.74
C GLY A 75 -24.15 -7.59 -14.54
N LEU A 76 -22.95 -7.22 -14.07
CA LEU A 76 -22.81 -6.24 -12.99
C LEU A 76 -23.45 -4.89 -13.38
N SER A 77 -24.09 -4.26 -12.40
CA SER A 77 -24.63 -2.91 -12.54
C SER A 77 -23.50 -1.93 -12.86
N ARG A 78 -23.86 -0.78 -13.44
CA ARG A 78 -22.88 0.27 -13.73
C ARG A 78 -22.16 0.72 -12.45
N GLU A 79 -22.90 0.89 -11.36
CA GLU A 79 -22.37 1.28 -10.07
C GLU A 79 -21.40 0.24 -9.50
N GLN A 80 -21.67 -1.06 -9.71
CA GLN A 80 -20.78 -2.14 -9.30
C GLN A 80 -19.49 -2.16 -10.14
N LYS A 81 -19.61 -1.93 -11.46
CA LYS A 81 -18.45 -1.82 -12.37
C LYS A 81 -17.57 -0.62 -12.00
N ASP A 82 -18.17 0.54 -11.76
CA ASP A 82 -17.45 1.75 -11.36
C ASP A 82 -16.76 1.56 -10.00
N ALA A 83 -17.43 0.90 -9.05
CA ALA A 83 -16.90 0.64 -7.71
C ALA A 83 -15.75 -0.38 -7.71
N THR A 84 -15.88 -1.47 -8.45
CA THR A 84 -14.82 -2.49 -8.59
C THR A 84 -13.60 -1.92 -9.31
N ASN A 85 -13.80 -1.13 -10.38
CA ASN A 85 -12.72 -0.42 -11.06
C ASN A 85 -12.00 0.57 -10.13
N ALA A 86 -12.73 1.30 -9.28
CA ALA A 86 -12.12 2.22 -8.32
C ALA A 86 -11.18 1.50 -7.35
N VAL A 87 -11.54 0.31 -6.86
CA VAL A 87 -10.68 -0.51 -6.01
C VAL A 87 -9.44 -0.98 -6.78
N ILE A 88 -9.61 -1.46 -8.01
CA ILE A 88 -8.51 -1.92 -8.87
C ILE A 88 -7.51 -0.78 -9.12
N VAL A 89 -7.99 0.39 -9.53
CA VAL A 89 -7.13 1.57 -9.78
C VAL A 89 -6.45 2.03 -8.49
N LEU A 90 -7.16 2.05 -7.36
CA LEU A 90 -6.57 2.39 -6.07
C LEU A 90 -5.43 1.44 -5.71
N MET A 91 -5.68 0.13 -5.77
CA MET A 91 -4.70 -0.88 -5.42
C MET A 91 -3.51 -0.86 -6.37
N ALA A 92 -3.72 -0.63 -7.67
CA ALA A 92 -2.64 -0.48 -8.64
C ALA A 92 -1.75 0.74 -8.32
N ASN A 93 -2.37 1.87 -7.96
CA ASN A 93 -1.64 3.06 -7.54
C ASN A 93 -0.82 2.79 -6.28
N HIS A 94 -1.42 2.14 -5.27
CA HIS A 94 -0.70 1.73 -4.06
C HIS A 94 0.44 0.75 -4.36
N ALA A 95 0.25 -0.17 -5.31
CA ALA A 95 1.28 -1.11 -5.76
C ALA A 95 2.49 -0.39 -6.35
N VAL A 96 2.25 0.48 -7.35
CA VAL A 96 3.30 1.25 -8.02
C VAL A 96 4.05 2.14 -7.03
N MET A 97 3.33 2.86 -6.16
CA MET A 97 3.97 3.72 -5.17
C MET A 97 4.75 2.92 -4.12
N THR A 98 4.30 1.72 -3.76
CA THR A 98 5.03 0.81 -2.87
C THR A 98 6.30 0.30 -3.54
N TYR A 99 6.21 -0.13 -4.81
CA TYR A 99 7.34 -0.61 -5.59
C TYR A 99 8.45 0.45 -5.68
N HIS A 100 8.08 1.71 -5.91
CA HIS A 100 9.01 2.84 -5.93
C HIS A 100 9.41 3.38 -4.55
N ARG A 101 9.02 2.70 -3.45
CA ARG A 101 9.32 3.08 -2.05
C ARG A 101 8.78 4.46 -1.65
N ASN A 102 7.73 4.94 -2.33
CA ASN A 102 7.00 6.14 -1.96
C ASN A 102 6.01 5.85 -0.83
N LEU A 103 5.40 4.66 -0.83
CA LEU A 103 4.63 4.13 0.30
C LEU A 103 5.44 3.08 1.06
N SER A 104 5.35 3.11 2.38
CA SER A 104 5.93 2.07 3.24
C SER A 104 5.11 0.79 3.08
N PHE A 105 5.74 -0.29 2.64
CA PHE A 105 5.06 -1.58 2.46
C PHE A 105 4.41 -2.08 3.75
N ASP A 106 5.06 -1.95 4.91
CA ASP A 106 4.46 -2.31 6.21
C ASP A 106 3.13 -1.59 6.47
N ILE A 107 3.04 -0.29 6.13
CA ILE A 107 1.83 0.49 6.35
C ILE A 107 0.74 0.00 5.39
N VAL A 108 1.07 -0.17 4.11
CA VAL A 108 0.15 -0.72 3.10
C VAL A 108 -0.37 -2.09 3.55
N TYR A 109 0.51 -2.97 4.02
CA TYR A 109 0.13 -4.28 4.54
C TYR A 109 -0.84 -4.18 5.71
N SER A 110 -0.57 -3.35 6.72
CA SER A 110 -1.47 -3.20 7.88
C SER A 110 -2.89 -2.76 7.48
N PHE A 111 -3.03 -1.94 6.45
CA PHE A 111 -4.33 -1.50 5.95
C PHE A 111 -5.04 -2.55 5.06
N TYR A 112 -4.30 -3.28 4.23
CA TYR A 112 -4.90 -4.26 3.29
C TYR A 112 -5.11 -5.64 3.89
N LYS A 113 -4.34 -6.05 4.90
CA LYS A 113 -4.42 -7.39 5.51
C LYS A 113 -5.86 -7.83 5.83
N PRO A 114 -6.73 -7.02 6.45
CA PRO A 114 -8.10 -7.44 6.77
C PRO A 114 -8.95 -7.77 5.54
N TYR A 115 -8.59 -7.23 4.37
CA TYR A 115 -9.33 -7.39 3.14
C TYR A 115 -8.81 -8.55 2.29
N LEU A 116 -7.56 -8.99 2.44
CA LEU A 116 -6.93 -10.00 1.58
C LEU A 116 -7.77 -11.27 1.47
N SER A 117 -8.20 -11.83 2.59
CA SER A 117 -9.03 -13.04 2.61
C SER A 117 -10.44 -12.81 2.06
N LEU A 118 -10.94 -11.57 2.10
CA LEU A 118 -12.27 -11.21 1.64
C LEU A 118 -12.33 -11.05 0.12
N ILE A 119 -11.32 -10.41 -0.48
CA ILE A 119 -11.38 -9.95 -1.87
C ILE A 119 -10.31 -10.55 -2.77
N GLY A 120 -9.22 -11.09 -2.23
CA GLY A 120 -8.06 -11.54 -3.02
C GLY A 120 -8.43 -12.51 -4.14
N PRO A 121 -9.10 -13.64 -3.83
CA PRO A 121 -9.52 -14.60 -4.86
C PRO A 121 -10.45 -13.99 -5.91
N SER A 122 -11.49 -13.25 -5.48
CA SER A 122 -12.47 -12.61 -6.36
C SER A 122 -11.84 -11.56 -7.28
N MET A 123 -10.86 -10.80 -6.76
CA MET A 123 -10.17 -9.77 -7.51
C MET A 123 -9.25 -10.36 -8.57
N ARG A 124 -8.48 -11.40 -8.23
CA ARG A 124 -7.67 -12.15 -9.18
C ARG A 124 -8.54 -12.72 -10.30
N ARG A 125 -9.68 -13.32 -9.94
CA ARG A 125 -10.65 -13.85 -10.91
C ARG A 125 -11.18 -12.77 -11.84
N MET A 126 -11.61 -11.63 -11.30
CA MET A 126 -12.15 -10.52 -12.09
C MET A 126 -11.13 -9.97 -13.07
N MET A 127 -9.90 -9.72 -12.61
CA MET A 127 -8.83 -9.20 -13.46
C MET A 127 -8.48 -10.15 -14.59
N PHE A 128 -8.35 -11.45 -14.29
CA PHE A 128 -8.12 -12.47 -15.30
C PHE A 128 -9.22 -12.48 -16.38
N LEU A 129 -10.48 -12.52 -15.97
CA LEU A 129 -11.59 -12.54 -16.93
C LEU A 129 -11.73 -11.24 -17.72
N ALA A 130 -11.53 -10.09 -17.08
CA ALA A 130 -11.58 -8.80 -17.75
C ALA A 130 -10.45 -8.66 -18.77
N GLU A 131 -9.23 -9.08 -18.43
CA GLU A 131 -8.08 -9.08 -19.33
C GLU A 131 -8.31 -9.97 -20.54
N GLN A 132 -8.79 -11.21 -20.33
CA GLN A 132 -9.16 -12.11 -21.42
C GLN A 132 -10.23 -11.47 -22.33
N GLY A 133 -11.23 -10.81 -21.74
CA GLY A 133 -12.23 -10.06 -22.49
C GLY A 133 -11.62 -8.93 -23.33
N TYR A 134 -10.62 -8.21 -22.81
CA TYR A 134 -9.91 -7.19 -23.58
C TYR A 134 -9.04 -7.78 -24.68
N ILE A 135 -8.30 -8.86 -24.43
CA ILE A 135 -7.46 -9.53 -25.44
C ILE A 135 -8.31 -10.03 -26.62
N MET A 136 -9.49 -10.58 -26.33
CA MET A 136 -10.40 -11.10 -27.36
C MET A 136 -11.16 -10.01 -28.12
N HIS A 137 -11.15 -8.76 -27.64
CA HIS A 137 -11.93 -7.68 -28.25
C HIS A 137 -11.16 -7.03 -29.41
N GLU A 138 -11.67 -7.13 -30.64
CA GLU A 138 -10.98 -6.72 -31.88
C GLU A 138 -10.47 -5.27 -31.91
N LYS A 139 -11.04 -4.36 -31.10
CA LYS A 139 -10.60 -2.94 -31.01
C LYS A 139 -9.68 -2.65 -29.83
N SER A 140 -9.34 -3.66 -29.05
CA SER A 140 -8.42 -3.54 -27.92
C SER A 140 -6.99 -3.64 -28.42
N SER A 141 -6.08 -2.88 -27.79
CA SER A 141 -4.64 -3.02 -28.01
C SER A 141 -3.97 -3.89 -26.95
N VAL A 142 -4.75 -4.50 -26.04
CA VAL A 142 -4.23 -5.39 -25.00
C VAL A 142 -3.83 -6.72 -25.64
N THR A 143 -2.59 -7.13 -25.43
CA THR A 143 -2.02 -8.39 -25.92
C THR A 143 -1.83 -9.37 -24.76
N GLU A 144 -1.63 -10.66 -25.06
CA GLU A 144 -1.27 -11.66 -24.03
C GLU A 144 0.10 -11.39 -23.40
N GLU A 145 1.02 -10.75 -24.13
CA GLU A 145 2.37 -10.44 -23.66
C GLU A 145 2.38 -9.24 -22.71
N ASP A 146 1.68 -8.17 -23.08
CA ASP A 146 1.66 -6.93 -22.31
C ASP A 146 0.62 -6.97 -21.17
N GLY A 147 -0.51 -7.66 -21.42
CA GLY A 147 -1.68 -7.67 -20.54
C GLY A 147 -2.19 -6.27 -20.19
N MET A 148 -3.03 -6.18 -19.17
CA MET A 148 -3.46 -4.90 -18.64
C MET A 148 -2.58 -4.50 -17.46
N GLY A 149 -1.61 -3.61 -17.69
CA GLY A 149 -0.60 -3.25 -16.68
C GLY A 149 -1.17 -2.90 -15.29
N THR A 150 -2.32 -2.20 -15.24
CA THR A 150 -3.03 -1.92 -13.98
C THR A 150 -3.38 -3.19 -13.19
N PHE A 151 -3.84 -4.24 -13.88
CA PHE A 151 -4.21 -5.51 -13.24
C PHE A 151 -2.99 -6.24 -12.72
N HIS A 152 -1.90 -6.28 -13.49
CA HIS A 152 -0.66 -6.93 -13.05
C HIS A 152 -0.03 -6.25 -11.83
N TRP A 153 -0.16 -4.92 -11.71
CA TRP A 153 0.27 -4.22 -10.49
C TRP A 153 -0.54 -4.62 -9.25
N VAL A 154 -1.86 -4.82 -9.42
CA VAL A 154 -2.70 -5.33 -8.32
C VAL A 154 -2.31 -6.76 -7.97
N ILE A 155 -2.13 -7.64 -8.96
CA ILE A 155 -1.68 -9.03 -8.74
C ILE A 155 -0.35 -9.04 -8.00
N TRP A 156 0.63 -8.25 -8.43
CA TRP A 156 1.92 -8.11 -7.76
C TRP A 156 1.76 -7.70 -6.30
N LEU A 157 0.91 -6.70 -6.02
CA LEU A 157 0.66 -6.25 -4.65
C LEU A 157 0.02 -7.35 -3.81
N LEU A 158 -1.00 -8.06 -4.33
CA LEU A 158 -1.63 -9.18 -3.65
C LEU A 158 -0.61 -10.28 -3.31
N ASP A 159 0.24 -10.66 -4.27
CA ASP A 159 1.29 -11.67 -4.05
C ASP A 159 2.28 -11.23 -2.96
N ARG A 160 2.74 -9.97 -3.00
CA ARG A 160 3.65 -9.47 -1.96
C ARG A 160 2.99 -9.42 -0.59
N LEU A 161 1.72 -9.03 -0.52
CA LEU A 161 0.96 -8.95 0.73
C LEU A 161 0.73 -10.33 1.34
N GLU A 162 0.43 -11.33 0.53
CA GLU A 162 0.28 -12.73 0.95
C GLU A 162 1.62 -13.33 1.41
N ASP A 163 2.71 -13.08 0.67
CA ASP A 163 4.07 -13.52 1.04
C ASP A 163 4.57 -12.88 2.35
N HIS A 164 4.09 -11.68 2.67
CA HIS A 164 4.46 -10.93 3.88
C HIS A 164 3.58 -11.25 5.09
N ASP A 165 2.84 -12.36 5.08
CA ASP A 165 1.94 -12.65 6.18
C ASP A 165 2.66 -12.70 7.54
N LYS A 166 2.14 -11.90 8.48
CA LYS A 166 2.60 -11.81 9.87
C LYS A 166 1.63 -12.58 10.76
N PRO A 167 1.97 -13.79 11.21
CA PRO A 167 1.05 -14.66 11.95
C PRO A 167 0.61 -14.12 13.31
N ASP A 168 1.23 -13.03 13.79
CA ASP A 168 0.95 -12.37 15.07
C ASP A 168 0.13 -11.08 14.92
N GLU A 169 -0.24 -10.70 13.69
CA GLU A 169 -1.05 -9.51 13.39
C GLU A 169 -2.47 -9.88 12.93
N PHE A 170 -3.07 -10.96 13.47
CA PHE A 170 -4.48 -11.30 13.26
C PHE A 170 -5.33 -10.86 14.44
N LYS A 171 -6.58 -10.41 14.22
CA LYS A 171 -7.56 -10.13 15.30
C LYS A 171 -6.93 -9.39 16.51
N PRO A 172 -6.48 -8.13 16.36
CA PRO A 172 -5.69 -7.40 17.38
C PRO A 172 -6.33 -7.38 18.77
N HIS A 173 -7.66 -7.38 18.85
CA HIS A 173 -8.43 -7.47 20.10
C HIS A 173 -8.18 -8.75 20.91
N LEU A 174 -7.57 -9.79 20.33
CA LEU A 174 -7.25 -11.05 20.98
C LEU A 174 -5.77 -11.18 21.38
N ASN A 175 -4.85 -10.62 20.59
CA ASN A 175 -3.41 -10.89 20.71
C ASN A 175 -2.55 -9.67 21.05
N LYS A 176 -3.08 -8.44 21.03
CA LYS A 176 -2.35 -7.23 21.47
C LYS A 176 -2.83 -6.75 22.85
N LYS A 177 -2.99 -7.68 23.80
CA LYS A 177 -3.48 -7.40 25.17
C LYS A 177 -2.51 -6.58 26.00
N ASP A 178 -1.21 -6.69 25.71
CA ASP A 178 -0.14 -6.06 26.49
C ASP A 178 0.25 -4.68 25.97
N TRP A 179 -0.47 -4.16 24.96
CA TRP A 179 -0.18 -2.84 24.41
C TRP A 179 -0.67 -1.73 25.34
N LEU A 180 0.25 -0.81 25.68
CA LEU A 180 -0.02 0.40 26.45
C LEU A 180 0.18 1.62 25.54
N PRO A 181 -0.70 2.65 25.61
CA PRO A 181 -0.62 3.85 24.79
C PRO A 181 0.58 4.74 25.12
#